data_AF-A0AAD9KQ85-F1
#
_entry.id   AF-A0AAD9KQ85-F1
#
_cell.length_a   1.000
_cell.length_b   1.000
_cell.length_c   1.000
_cell.angle_alpha   90.00
_cell.angle_beta   90.00
_cell.angle_gamma   90.00
#
_symmetry.space_group_name_H-M   'P 1'
#
loop_
_entity.id
_entity.type
_entity.pdbx_description
1 polymer ?
#
loop_
_entity_poly.entity_id
_entity_poly.type
_entity_poly.pdbx_seq_one_letter_code
_entity_poly.pdbx_strand_id
1 'polypeptide(L)'
;MHSHGHRCHSLRKWADLLVVRKWRKTVICLLSVAVLLSVVQFGLWSLKPASTPPLTAQHDKIMEEKAEELSCGGEAKLLRDPAPLWKQMETDDKLMEKAHHWRWIRQRLTQAWASWKTAAKWLQKAHPYRMTNRTMQQVLIVPGVMLATDFAKADSVTGGGPLGDLVQWADLIAGLYMLGHNVTIMKDIYQVARGLRYSRFMWSPRKGCPLKDFDIIFADIIAMKTFPNDIVDAYSCKFRVLDAYGTQVMFNHPIYALEHNYQSSYGHLGLNLQQFYTFYPHTQDNTFLGFAVELPKLVSKTVEKKERIGLLYGKDPSYFKKHKLYIHQLMEWMEVHVTVANITTLPAGIINHGILSTDDYRKLLSRAKFFIGMGLPLESTGVIEAIAHGCIFLNPKFKGPQQDILQQLGKPTLRKMTSQVPYVERFMGPPHVYTVDIDDTQAVAATLKTASNTFTNRFVRFEFSTEGFLERLNSLVDRQHFCEKEEDAADHKQEKKGRHNILHTWLRLSAMKVFLGSENTSCSDTCTANGLMCEPSFFHQFNKRSVFKRQNIDCVDQQKEADIYFPAVSRKDSICTLQKESALFSCAGAHPSWQRLCACRTFVPEQVALCHRCY
;
A
#
# COMPACT_ATOMS: atom_id res chain seq x y z
N MET A 1 -33.52 -59.08 -26.08
CA MET A 1 -33.26 -59.13 -27.54
C MET A 1 -31.81 -58.79 -27.77
N HIS A 2 -31.10 -59.80 -28.28
CA HIS A 2 -29.79 -59.86 -28.94
C HIS A 2 -28.78 -58.71 -28.74
N SER A 3 -27.63 -58.91 -28.06
CA SER A 3 -26.50 -59.84 -28.33
C SER A 3 -25.66 -59.41 -29.54
N HIS A 4 -24.33 -59.47 -29.61
CA HIS A 4 -23.23 -60.03 -28.80
C HIS A 4 -21.94 -59.40 -29.37
N GLY A 5 -20.88 -59.15 -28.59
CA GLY A 5 -19.88 -60.14 -28.16
C GLY A 5 -18.54 -59.81 -28.85
N HIS A 6 -17.35 -60.19 -28.42
CA HIS A 6 -16.80 -60.98 -27.32
C HIS A 6 -15.28 -60.68 -27.30
N ARG A 7 -14.67 -60.40 -26.14
CA ARG A 7 -13.76 -61.26 -25.35
C ARG A 7 -12.40 -61.66 -25.96
N CYS A 8 -11.40 -61.50 -25.07
CA CYS A 8 -10.33 -62.44 -24.68
C CYS A 8 -8.91 -62.32 -25.27
N HIS A 9 -7.94 -62.22 -24.32
CA HIS A 9 -6.65 -62.93 -24.19
C HIS A 9 -5.64 -62.90 -25.35
N SER A 10 -4.32 -62.94 -25.20
CA SER A 10 -3.33 -62.88 -24.12
C SER A 10 -1.94 -62.97 -24.80
N LEU A 11 -0.87 -62.77 -24.03
CA LEU A 11 0.50 -63.30 -24.24
C LEU A 11 1.48 -62.59 -25.20
N ARG A 12 2.39 -61.87 -24.54
CA ARG A 12 3.86 -62.08 -24.47
C ARG A 12 4.76 -61.93 -25.71
N LYS A 13 5.93 -61.34 -25.40
CA LYS A 13 7.20 -61.16 -26.15
C LYS A 13 7.18 -59.85 -26.96
N TRP A 14 7.89 -58.80 -26.56
CA TRP A 14 9.31 -58.77 -26.24
C TRP A 14 9.64 -58.00 -24.96
N ALA A 15 10.57 -58.57 -24.18
CA ALA A 15 11.27 -57.95 -23.09
C ALA A 15 12.50 -57.17 -23.60
N ASP A 16 13.00 -56.31 -22.72
CA ASP A 16 14.39 -55.81 -22.66
C ASP A 16 14.85 -54.82 -23.72
N LEU A 17 14.73 -53.53 -23.36
CA LEU A 17 15.72 -52.45 -23.52
C LEU A 17 15.00 -51.10 -23.46
N LEU A 18 14.93 -50.47 -22.28
CA LEU A 18 14.87 -49.00 -22.11
C LEU A 18 14.69 -48.62 -20.62
N VAL A 19 15.50 -49.22 -19.76
CA VAL A 19 15.99 -48.54 -18.56
C VAL A 19 17.33 -47.93 -18.96
N VAL A 20 17.59 -46.67 -18.57
CA VAL A 20 18.80 -45.87 -18.89
C VAL A 20 18.83 -45.23 -20.28
N ARG A 21 18.00 -44.21 -20.55
CA ARG A 21 18.32 -43.13 -21.54
C ARG A 21 17.33 -41.96 -21.51
N LYS A 22 17.38 -41.14 -20.45
CA LYS A 22 16.96 -39.72 -20.52
C LYS A 22 17.61 -38.85 -19.43
N TRP A 23 18.92 -39.04 -19.26
CA TRP A 23 19.84 -38.09 -18.63
C TRP A 23 21.08 -38.02 -19.53
N ARG A 24 20.94 -37.40 -20.70
CA ARG A 24 22.03 -37.05 -21.63
C ARG A 24 21.46 -36.12 -22.71
N LYS A 25 21.22 -34.86 -22.33
CA LYS A 25 21.10 -33.72 -23.26
C LYS A 25 21.26 -32.34 -22.60
N THR A 26 21.93 -32.26 -21.44
CA THR A 26 22.21 -30.98 -20.75
C THR A 26 23.66 -30.81 -20.30
N VAL A 27 24.60 -31.60 -20.86
CA VAL A 27 26.05 -31.53 -20.52
C VAL A 27 26.92 -31.46 -21.77
N ILE A 28 26.46 -30.76 -22.81
CA ILE A 28 27.28 -30.39 -23.98
C ILE A 28 27.04 -28.90 -24.26
N CYS A 29 27.56 -28.06 -23.37
CA CYS A 29 27.95 -26.66 -23.64
C CYS A 29 28.93 -26.09 -22.60
N LEU A 30 29.45 -26.91 -21.67
CA LEU A 30 30.40 -26.48 -20.63
C LEU A 30 31.66 -27.36 -20.58
N LEU A 31 32.11 -27.86 -21.74
CA LEU A 31 33.34 -28.65 -21.86
C LEU A 31 34.14 -28.22 -23.10
N SER A 32 34.50 -26.94 -23.15
CA SER A 32 35.42 -26.42 -24.18
C SER A 32 36.53 -25.51 -23.63
N VAL A 33 36.68 -25.32 -22.31
CA VAL A 33 37.68 -24.36 -21.78
C VAL A 33 38.53 -24.91 -20.62
N ALA A 34 38.29 -26.13 -20.13
CA ALA A 34 38.95 -26.62 -18.91
C ALA A 34 40.12 -27.62 -19.10
N VAL A 35 40.74 -27.73 -20.28
CA VAL A 35 41.82 -28.73 -20.54
C VAL A 35 43.12 -28.14 -21.08
N LEU A 36 43.39 -26.84 -20.91
CA LEU A 36 44.67 -26.24 -21.30
C LEU A 36 45.33 -25.40 -20.19
N LEU A 37 45.18 -25.83 -18.93
CA LEU A 37 45.86 -25.22 -17.78
C LEU A 37 46.37 -26.28 -16.81
N SER A 38 47.29 -27.14 -17.27
CA SER A 38 48.07 -27.98 -16.35
C SER A 38 49.33 -28.57 -16.99
N VAL A 39 50.09 -27.81 -17.79
CA VAL A 39 51.54 -28.00 -17.99
C VAL A 39 52.09 -26.66 -18.47
N VAL A 40 52.65 -25.85 -17.59
CA VAL A 40 53.82 -24.94 -17.76
C VAL A 40 53.82 -24.06 -16.50
N GLN A 41 54.28 -24.64 -15.40
CA GLN A 41 54.71 -23.88 -14.24
C GLN A 41 56.01 -24.50 -13.75
N PHE A 42 57.07 -24.38 -14.53
CA PHE A 42 58.47 -24.49 -14.08
C PHE A 42 59.39 -24.01 -15.20
N GLY A 43 60.07 -22.87 -15.01
CA GLY A 43 61.18 -22.47 -15.86
C GLY A 43 61.30 -20.96 -16.11
N LEU A 44 62.32 -20.37 -15.46
CA LEU A 44 63.08 -19.19 -15.88
C LEU A 44 62.54 -17.80 -15.46
N TRP A 45 62.97 -17.43 -14.25
CA TRP A 45 63.52 -16.10 -13.97
C TRP A 45 64.55 -15.70 -15.04
N SER A 46 64.29 -14.59 -15.76
CA SER A 46 65.24 -13.49 -16.07
C SER A 46 64.79 -12.72 -17.32
N LEU A 47 64.89 -11.39 -17.25
CA LEU A 47 64.76 -10.34 -18.29
C LEU A 47 63.44 -9.51 -18.27
N LYS A 48 63.61 -8.22 -17.92
CA LYS A 48 62.66 -7.10 -18.15
C LYS A 48 62.72 -6.66 -19.65
N PRO A 49 61.92 -5.67 -20.10
CA PRO A 49 60.47 -5.67 -20.25
C PRO A 49 60.08 -5.37 -21.72
N ALA A 50 58.92 -5.86 -22.18
CA ALA A 50 58.29 -5.37 -23.41
C ALA A 50 56.81 -5.08 -23.14
N SER A 51 56.43 -3.86 -23.46
CA SER A 51 55.12 -3.22 -23.32
C SER A 51 53.94 -4.08 -23.79
N THR A 52 53.03 -4.40 -22.88
CA THR A 52 51.64 -4.75 -23.18
C THR A 52 50.77 -3.48 -23.15
N PRO A 53 49.81 -3.29 -24.08
CA PRO A 53 48.89 -2.17 -24.01
C PRO A 53 47.89 -2.36 -22.86
N PRO A 54 47.31 -1.28 -22.32
CA PRO A 54 46.61 -1.35 -21.05
C PRO A 54 45.21 -1.94 -21.18
N LEU A 55 44.79 -2.60 -20.10
CA LEU A 55 43.44 -3.08 -19.76
C LEU A 55 42.39 -1.94 -19.63
N THR A 56 42.55 -0.84 -20.37
CA THR A 56 41.68 0.33 -20.33
C THR A 56 40.47 0.15 -21.23
N ALA A 57 40.62 -0.39 -22.45
CA ALA A 57 39.50 -0.46 -23.42
C ALA A 57 38.29 -1.30 -22.94
N GLN A 58 38.49 -2.32 -22.12
CA GLN A 58 37.39 -3.16 -21.62
C GLN A 58 36.71 -2.55 -20.38
N HIS A 59 37.47 -1.81 -19.55
CA HIS A 59 36.91 -1.01 -18.46
C HIS A 59 36.20 0.24 -18.98
N ASP A 60 36.79 0.91 -19.96
CA ASP A 60 36.23 2.10 -20.60
C ASP A 60 34.94 1.76 -21.34
N LYS A 61 34.85 0.60 -21.99
CA LYS A 61 33.63 0.12 -22.65
C LYS A 61 32.51 -0.24 -21.67
N ILE A 62 32.84 -0.83 -20.51
CA ILE A 62 31.86 -1.10 -19.44
C ILE A 62 31.39 0.21 -18.78
N MET A 63 32.28 1.19 -18.64
CA MET A 63 31.94 2.53 -18.15
C MET A 63 31.12 3.32 -19.19
N GLU A 64 31.40 3.18 -20.49
CA GLU A 64 30.59 3.72 -21.59
C GLU A 64 29.22 3.07 -21.65
N GLU A 65 29.11 1.74 -21.55
CA GLU A 65 27.83 1.02 -21.54
C GLU A 65 26.98 1.38 -20.31
N LYS A 66 27.58 1.47 -19.11
CA LYS A 66 26.90 1.97 -17.90
C LYS A 66 26.52 3.45 -18.03
N ALA A 67 27.36 4.29 -18.63
CA ALA A 67 27.07 5.70 -18.89
C ALA A 67 25.96 5.88 -19.94
N GLU A 68 25.90 5.04 -20.96
CA GLU A 68 24.84 5.00 -21.96
C GLU A 68 23.51 4.53 -21.35
N GLU A 69 23.49 3.52 -20.47
CA GLU A 69 22.31 3.12 -19.70
C GLU A 69 21.81 4.23 -18.75
N LEU A 70 22.74 4.93 -18.07
CA LEU A 70 22.45 6.12 -17.26
C LEU A 70 21.90 7.27 -18.13
N SER A 71 22.38 7.42 -19.38
CA SER A 71 21.89 8.41 -20.34
C SER A 71 20.51 8.06 -20.93
N CYS A 72 20.17 6.78 -20.93
CA CYS A 72 18.88 6.26 -21.40
C CYS A 72 17.77 6.40 -20.35
N GLY A 73 18.05 6.83 -19.13
CA GLY A 73 17.04 7.27 -18.17
C GLY A 73 16.42 8.61 -18.55
N GLY A 74 15.09 8.71 -18.56
CA GLY A 74 14.43 10.01 -18.56
C GLY A 74 14.58 10.66 -17.18
N GLU A 75 14.83 11.97 -17.11
CA GLU A 75 14.76 12.72 -15.86
C GLU A 75 13.29 13.06 -15.55
N ALA A 76 12.82 12.74 -14.35
CA ALA A 76 11.48 13.11 -13.91
C ALA A 76 11.42 14.62 -13.64
N LYS A 77 10.65 15.34 -14.44
CA LYS A 77 10.43 16.79 -14.28
C LYS A 77 8.98 17.07 -13.91
N LEU A 78 8.77 18.02 -12.99
CA LEU A 78 7.43 18.37 -12.54
C LEU A 78 6.54 18.77 -13.74
N LEU A 79 5.43 18.06 -13.93
CA LEU A 79 4.47 18.33 -15.00
C LEU A 79 3.35 19.24 -14.51
N ARG A 80 3.12 20.36 -15.20
CA ARG A 80 2.10 21.35 -14.82
C ARG A 80 0.88 21.35 -15.71
N ASP A 81 1.07 20.98 -16.99
CA ASP A 81 0.00 20.84 -17.96
C ASP A 81 -0.60 19.44 -17.85
N PRO A 82 -1.89 19.29 -17.57
CA PRO A 82 -2.51 17.99 -17.38
C PRO A 82 -3.29 17.53 -18.62
N ALA A 83 -3.29 18.30 -19.71
CA ALA A 83 -3.91 17.92 -20.98
C ALA A 83 -3.55 16.49 -21.44
N PRO A 84 -2.29 16.03 -21.37
CA PRO A 84 -1.95 14.66 -21.71
C PRO A 84 -2.62 13.62 -20.80
N LEU A 85 -2.73 13.92 -19.51
CA LEU A 85 -3.37 13.03 -18.53
C LEU A 85 -4.89 12.96 -18.76
N TRP A 86 -5.54 14.09 -19.00
CA TRP A 86 -6.98 14.11 -19.29
C TRP A 86 -7.33 13.35 -20.57
N LYS A 87 -6.49 13.44 -21.60
CA LYS A 87 -6.66 12.68 -22.83
C LYS A 87 -6.63 11.17 -22.56
N GLN A 88 -5.80 10.69 -21.64
CA GLN A 88 -5.83 9.28 -21.23
C GLN A 88 -7.12 8.90 -20.51
N MET A 89 -7.79 9.83 -19.84
CA MET A 89 -9.06 9.59 -19.14
C MET A 89 -10.29 9.71 -20.06
N GLU A 90 -10.14 10.21 -21.28
CA GLU A 90 -11.21 10.25 -22.29
C GLU A 90 -11.54 8.84 -22.78
N THR A 91 -12.81 8.46 -22.75
CA THR A 91 -13.30 7.17 -23.24
C THR A 91 -14.03 7.38 -24.55
N ASP A 92 -13.79 6.52 -25.54
CA ASP A 92 -14.62 6.45 -26.75
C ASP A 92 -16.08 6.16 -26.39
N ASP A 93 -17.00 6.67 -27.21
CA ASP A 93 -18.46 6.52 -27.06
C ASP A 93 -18.93 5.05 -26.96
N LYS A 94 -18.10 4.08 -27.34
CA LYS A 94 -18.38 2.64 -27.24
C LYS A 94 -18.17 2.04 -25.84
N LEU A 95 -17.53 2.76 -24.92
CA LEU A 95 -17.22 2.31 -23.54
C LEU A 95 -17.99 3.09 -22.46
N MET A 96 -19.10 3.73 -22.84
CA MET A 96 -19.82 4.72 -22.03
C MET A 96 -20.21 4.26 -20.63
N GLU A 97 -20.58 2.99 -20.44
CA GLU A 97 -20.91 2.47 -19.09
C GLU A 97 -19.73 2.49 -18.11
N LYS A 98 -18.49 2.38 -18.61
CA LYS A 98 -17.26 2.46 -17.79
C LYS A 98 -16.65 3.86 -17.72
N ALA A 99 -17.20 4.82 -18.48
CA ALA A 99 -16.69 6.20 -18.56
C ALA A 99 -16.95 7.04 -17.30
N HIS A 100 -17.92 6.63 -16.47
CA HIS A 100 -18.39 7.44 -15.34
C HIS A 100 -17.34 7.64 -14.26
N HIS A 101 -16.56 6.60 -13.94
CA HIS A 101 -15.45 6.71 -12.98
C HIS A 101 -14.36 7.66 -13.46
N TRP A 102 -13.94 7.53 -14.72
CA TRP A 102 -12.92 8.40 -15.30
C TRP A 102 -13.39 9.84 -15.45
N ARG A 103 -14.67 10.04 -15.76
CA ARG A 103 -15.30 11.38 -15.76
C ARG A 103 -15.28 12.00 -14.37
N TRP A 104 -15.64 11.24 -13.33
CA TRP A 104 -15.59 11.69 -11.94
C TRP A 104 -14.17 12.03 -11.49
N ILE A 105 -13.19 11.16 -11.79
CA ILE A 105 -11.76 11.40 -11.49
C ILE A 105 -11.30 12.67 -12.20
N ARG A 106 -11.58 12.81 -13.50
CA ARG A 106 -11.24 14.01 -14.28
C ARG A 106 -11.85 15.26 -13.66
N GLN A 107 -13.11 15.24 -13.25
CA GLN A 107 -13.77 16.38 -12.63
C GLN A 107 -13.11 16.75 -11.30
N ARG A 108 -12.91 15.78 -10.40
CA ARG A 108 -12.19 15.99 -9.13
C ARG A 108 -10.81 16.60 -9.35
N LEU A 109 -10.02 16.02 -10.26
CA LEU A 109 -8.66 16.49 -10.53
C LEU A 109 -8.65 17.87 -11.16
N THR A 110 -9.61 18.18 -12.03
CA THR A 110 -9.74 19.53 -12.61
C THR A 110 -9.98 20.58 -11.53
N GLN A 111 -10.86 20.29 -10.57
CA GLN A 111 -11.12 21.17 -9.43
C GLN A 111 -9.89 21.32 -8.52
N ALA A 112 -9.17 20.21 -8.28
CA ALA A 112 -8.04 20.17 -7.36
C ALA A 112 -6.70 20.61 -7.96
N TRP A 113 -6.61 20.77 -9.29
CA TRP A 113 -5.31 20.89 -9.98
C TRP A 113 -4.48 22.11 -9.52
N ALA A 114 -5.15 23.19 -9.14
CA ALA A 114 -4.47 24.37 -8.60
C ALA A 114 -3.71 24.04 -7.29
N SER A 115 -4.31 23.24 -6.42
CA SER A 115 -3.72 22.80 -5.15
C SER A 115 -2.53 21.87 -5.42
N TRP A 116 -2.65 20.93 -6.37
CA TRP A 116 -1.52 20.09 -6.80
C TRP A 116 -0.34 20.90 -7.33
N LYS A 117 -0.58 21.94 -8.14
CA LYS A 117 0.50 22.83 -8.65
C LYS A 117 1.20 23.58 -7.50
N THR A 118 0.43 24.02 -6.51
CA THR A 118 0.98 24.68 -5.31
C THR A 118 1.82 23.70 -4.51
N ALA A 119 1.32 22.48 -4.28
CA ALA A 119 2.03 21.43 -3.58
C ALA A 119 3.34 21.03 -4.26
N ALA A 120 3.36 20.93 -5.59
CA ALA A 120 4.57 20.64 -6.35
C ALA A 120 5.65 21.73 -6.21
N LYS A 121 5.24 23.01 -6.25
CA LYS A 121 6.15 24.13 -5.98
C LYS A 121 6.67 24.12 -4.55
N TRP A 122 5.79 23.83 -3.59
CA TRP A 122 6.18 23.68 -2.19
C TRP A 122 7.20 22.55 -2.03
N LEU A 123 6.96 21.37 -2.61
CA LEU A 123 7.84 20.21 -2.52
C LEU A 123 9.24 20.51 -3.08
N GLN A 124 9.31 21.17 -4.24
CA GLN A 124 10.57 21.61 -4.84
C GLN A 124 11.36 22.57 -3.93
N LYS A 125 10.66 23.45 -3.21
CA LYS A 125 11.27 24.42 -2.30
C LYS A 125 11.66 23.80 -0.95
N ALA A 126 10.80 22.96 -0.38
CA ALA A 126 10.98 22.35 0.93
C ALA A 126 12.03 21.21 0.90
N HIS A 127 12.11 20.50 -0.22
CA HIS A 127 12.97 19.32 -0.38
C HIS A 127 13.76 19.34 -1.70
N PRO A 128 14.58 20.38 -1.98
CA PRO A 128 15.26 20.53 -3.26
C PRO A 128 16.13 19.32 -3.60
N TYR A 129 16.90 18.80 -2.63
CA TYR A 129 17.75 17.62 -2.81
C TYR A 129 16.97 16.33 -3.12
N ARG A 130 15.72 16.19 -2.64
CA ARG A 130 14.88 15.03 -2.97
C ARG A 130 14.21 15.14 -4.32
N MET A 131 14.30 16.31 -4.96
CA MET A 131 13.67 16.62 -6.24
C MET A 131 14.66 16.68 -7.41
N THR A 132 15.97 16.66 -7.11
CA THR A 132 17.06 16.66 -8.10
C THR A 132 17.40 15.25 -8.57
N ASN A 133 17.74 15.08 -9.86
CA ASN A 133 18.22 13.82 -10.46
C ASN A 133 17.30 12.61 -10.24
N ARG A 134 15.99 12.83 -10.17
CA ARG A 134 15.01 11.74 -10.06
C ARG A 134 14.84 11.05 -11.40
N THR A 135 14.85 9.74 -11.40
CA THR A 135 14.58 8.93 -12.59
C THR A 135 13.07 8.90 -12.89
N MET A 136 12.71 9.17 -14.14
CA MET A 136 11.35 9.01 -14.63
C MET A 136 11.00 7.52 -14.71
N GLN A 137 10.17 7.07 -13.76
CA GLN A 137 9.56 5.75 -13.76
C GLN A 137 8.48 5.60 -14.86
N GLN A 138 8.43 4.42 -15.46
CA GLN A 138 7.31 3.91 -16.26
C GLN A 138 6.29 3.27 -15.34
N VAL A 139 5.11 3.89 -15.20
CA VAL A 139 4.12 3.50 -14.20
C VAL A 139 2.83 3.05 -14.86
N LEU A 140 2.39 1.83 -14.55
CA LEU A 140 1.12 1.28 -14.99
C LEU A 140 0.05 1.40 -13.90
N ILE A 141 -1.14 1.86 -14.28
CA ILE A 141 -2.29 2.01 -13.39
C ILE A 141 -3.41 1.04 -13.79
N VAL A 142 -3.75 0.12 -12.87
CA VAL A 142 -4.75 -0.95 -13.09
C VAL A 142 -5.80 -0.95 -11.95
N PRO A 143 -6.83 -0.09 -12.02
CA PRO A 143 -7.86 -0.01 -11.00
C PRO A 143 -8.91 -1.12 -11.19
N GLY A 144 -8.62 -2.35 -10.77
CA GLY A 144 -9.49 -3.50 -10.93
C GLY A 144 -10.93 -3.27 -10.47
N VAL A 145 -11.15 -2.52 -9.39
CA VAL A 145 -12.48 -2.12 -8.90
C VAL A 145 -13.31 -1.39 -9.96
N MET A 146 -12.66 -0.57 -10.80
CA MET A 146 -13.29 0.17 -11.90
C MET A 146 -13.41 -0.65 -13.19
N LEU A 147 -12.63 -1.73 -13.33
CA LEU A 147 -12.50 -2.48 -14.60
C LEU A 147 -13.24 -3.82 -14.62
N ALA A 148 -13.32 -4.51 -13.48
CA ALA A 148 -13.60 -5.94 -13.39
C ALA A 148 -14.77 -6.34 -12.47
N THR A 149 -15.52 -5.38 -11.90
CA THR A 149 -16.64 -5.68 -10.97
C THR A 149 -17.95 -5.02 -11.38
N ASP A 150 -19.05 -5.34 -10.68
CA ASP A 150 -20.30 -4.59 -10.78
C ASP A 150 -20.14 -3.10 -10.40
N PHE A 151 -19.09 -2.75 -9.63
CA PHE A 151 -18.74 -1.35 -9.40
C PHE A 151 -18.30 -0.65 -10.68
N ALA A 152 -17.96 -1.35 -11.76
CA ALA A 152 -17.70 -0.75 -13.08
C ALA A 152 -18.95 -0.13 -13.72
N LYS A 153 -20.16 -0.40 -13.21
CA LYS A 153 -21.43 0.14 -13.70
C LYS A 153 -21.63 1.61 -13.30
N ALA A 154 -22.31 2.39 -14.13
CA ALA A 154 -22.56 3.81 -13.91
C ALA A 154 -23.26 4.11 -12.57
N ASP A 155 -24.20 3.24 -12.16
CA ASP A 155 -25.02 3.38 -10.95
C ASP A 155 -24.20 3.33 -9.65
N SER A 156 -22.96 2.81 -9.70
CA SER A 156 -22.07 2.81 -8.54
C SER A 156 -21.52 4.22 -8.24
N VAL A 157 -21.41 5.11 -9.23
CA VAL A 157 -20.95 6.50 -9.03
C VAL A 157 -22.14 7.41 -8.78
N THR A 158 -23.22 7.25 -9.54
CA THR A 158 -24.44 8.06 -9.41
C THR A 158 -25.33 7.64 -8.24
N GLY A 159 -25.17 6.42 -7.70
CA GLY A 159 -25.89 5.90 -6.55
C GLY A 159 -25.14 6.01 -5.20
N GLY A 160 -23.99 6.69 -5.16
CA GLY A 160 -23.22 6.88 -3.93
C GLY A 160 -22.36 5.69 -3.50
N GLY A 161 -21.79 4.93 -4.45
CA GLY A 161 -20.93 3.77 -4.19
C GLY A 161 -19.60 4.10 -3.51
N PRO A 162 -18.58 3.23 -3.57
CA PRO A 162 -17.33 3.37 -2.82
C PRO A 162 -16.43 4.47 -3.41
N LEU A 163 -16.84 5.74 -3.23
CA LEU A 163 -16.10 6.91 -3.72
C LEU A 163 -14.71 7.06 -3.07
N GLY A 164 -14.47 6.42 -1.91
CA GLY A 164 -13.18 6.43 -1.23
C GLY A 164 -12.04 5.84 -2.08
N ASP A 165 -12.28 4.71 -2.75
CA ASP A 165 -11.29 4.09 -3.64
C ASP A 165 -10.99 5.00 -4.84
N LEU A 166 -12.01 5.65 -5.41
CA LEU A 166 -11.84 6.61 -6.51
C LEU A 166 -11.03 7.84 -6.08
N VAL A 167 -11.23 8.32 -4.85
CA VAL A 167 -10.42 9.40 -4.28
C VAL A 167 -8.94 9.00 -4.24
N GLN A 168 -8.61 7.84 -3.66
CA GLN A 168 -7.21 7.39 -3.58
C GLN A 168 -6.59 7.17 -4.96
N TRP A 169 -7.32 6.56 -5.90
CA TRP A 169 -6.86 6.38 -7.28
C TRP A 169 -6.62 7.72 -7.99
N ALA A 170 -7.55 8.67 -7.87
CA ALA A 170 -7.39 10.00 -8.46
C ALA A 170 -6.13 10.70 -7.96
N ASP A 171 -5.93 10.70 -6.64
CA ASP A 171 -4.84 11.42 -5.99
C ASP A 171 -3.48 10.76 -6.29
N LEU A 172 -3.43 9.42 -6.33
CA LEU A 172 -2.25 8.67 -6.78
C LEU A 172 -1.86 9.04 -8.22
N ILE A 173 -2.82 8.98 -9.15
CA ILE A 173 -2.59 9.29 -10.57
C ILE A 173 -2.09 10.73 -10.73
N ALA A 174 -2.75 11.69 -10.07
CA ALA A 174 -2.36 13.10 -10.12
C ALA A 174 -0.96 13.33 -9.53
N GLY A 175 -0.66 12.70 -8.38
CA GLY A 175 0.64 12.80 -7.74
C GLY A 175 1.77 12.24 -8.61
N LEU A 176 1.60 11.03 -9.17
CA LEU A 176 2.58 10.41 -10.05
C LEU A 176 2.86 11.26 -11.30
N TYR A 177 1.79 11.75 -11.93
CA TYR A 177 1.90 12.61 -13.10
C TYR A 177 2.59 13.92 -12.77
N MET A 178 2.17 14.60 -11.69
CA MET A 178 2.75 15.86 -11.22
C MET A 178 4.25 15.71 -10.93
N LEU A 179 4.68 14.56 -10.39
CA LEU A 179 6.09 14.25 -10.12
C LEU A 179 6.92 14.00 -11.39
N GLY A 180 6.30 13.89 -12.56
CA GLY A 180 7.00 13.72 -13.83
C GLY A 180 7.25 12.28 -14.23
N HIS A 181 6.47 11.34 -13.71
CA HIS A 181 6.53 9.95 -14.14
C HIS A 181 5.69 9.73 -15.41
N ASN A 182 6.06 8.73 -16.20
CA ASN A 182 5.27 8.35 -17.37
C ASN A 182 4.15 7.42 -16.91
N VAL A 183 2.95 7.97 -16.75
CA VAL A 183 1.79 7.26 -16.24
C VAL A 183 0.95 6.73 -17.39
N THR A 184 0.70 5.42 -17.41
CA THR A 184 -0.18 4.74 -18.36
C THR A 184 -1.41 4.20 -17.63
N ILE A 185 -2.60 4.73 -18.00
CA ILE A 185 -3.87 4.31 -17.42
C ILE A 185 -4.53 3.24 -18.29
N MET A 186 -4.86 2.09 -17.69
CA MET A 186 -5.55 1.02 -18.39
C MET A 186 -7.06 1.01 -18.13
N LYS A 187 -7.81 0.64 -19.17
CA LYS A 187 -9.29 0.63 -19.18
C LYS A 187 -9.89 -0.76 -19.39
N ASP A 188 -9.04 -1.78 -19.56
CA ASP A 188 -9.46 -3.17 -19.78
C ASP A 188 -8.39 -4.12 -19.22
N ILE A 189 -8.74 -4.81 -18.14
CA ILE A 189 -7.83 -5.69 -17.41
C ILE A 189 -7.31 -6.87 -18.24
N TYR A 190 -8.10 -7.40 -19.17
CA TYR A 190 -7.69 -8.51 -20.03
C TYR A 190 -6.72 -8.05 -21.12
N GLN A 191 -6.85 -6.80 -21.58
CA GLN A 191 -5.84 -6.20 -22.44
C GLN A 191 -4.54 -5.92 -21.69
N VAL A 192 -4.60 -5.54 -20.41
CA VAL A 192 -3.39 -5.42 -19.57
C VAL A 192 -2.67 -6.76 -19.48
N ALA A 193 -3.36 -7.82 -19.08
CA ALA A 193 -2.74 -9.14 -18.91
C ALA A 193 -2.07 -9.63 -20.20
N ARG A 194 -2.75 -9.49 -21.35
CA ARG A 194 -2.17 -9.83 -22.65
C ARG A 194 -0.99 -8.95 -23.02
N GLY A 195 -1.09 -7.64 -22.80
CA GLY A 195 -0.02 -6.72 -23.15
C GLY A 195 1.23 -6.89 -22.30
N LEU A 196 1.09 -7.23 -21.00
CA LEU A 196 2.20 -7.65 -20.14
C LEU A 196 2.81 -8.97 -20.64
N ARG A 197 1.98 -9.99 -20.90
CA ARG A 197 2.46 -11.31 -21.37
C ARG A 197 3.27 -11.25 -22.66
N TYR A 198 2.84 -10.41 -23.59
CA TYR A 198 3.45 -10.30 -24.92
C TYR A 198 4.32 -9.05 -25.06
N SER A 199 4.69 -8.42 -23.94
CA SER A 199 5.58 -7.26 -23.88
C SER A 199 5.18 -6.12 -24.84
N ARG A 200 3.86 -5.95 -25.07
CA ARG A 200 3.30 -4.97 -26.02
C ARG A 200 3.38 -3.53 -25.52
N PHE A 201 3.68 -3.35 -24.25
CA PHE A 201 3.82 -2.04 -23.62
C PHE A 201 5.28 -1.58 -23.53
N MET A 202 6.22 -2.36 -24.06
CA MET A 202 7.62 -1.96 -24.05
C MET A 202 7.83 -0.69 -24.87
N TRP A 203 8.62 0.23 -24.31
CA TRP A 203 8.88 1.53 -24.90
C TRP A 203 10.34 1.92 -24.72
N SER A 204 10.86 2.75 -25.62
CA SER A 204 12.22 3.26 -25.54
C SER A 204 12.24 4.73 -25.13
N PRO A 205 12.94 5.09 -24.04
CA PRO A 205 12.97 6.46 -23.52
C PRO A 205 13.52 7.53 -24.44
N ARG A 206 14.44 7.13 -25.32
CA ARG A 206 15.00 7.97 -26.37
C ARG A 206 15.29 7.08 -27.56
N LYS A 207 15.20 7.65 -28.77
CA LYS A 207 15.56 6.93 -30.00
C LYS A 207 16.99 6.37 -29.86
N GLY A 208 17.14 5.05 -30.00
CA GLY A 208 18.41 4.35 -29.81
C GLY A 208 18.58 3.62 -28.46
N CYS A 209 17.70 3.86 -27.48
CA CYS A 209 17.75 3.15 -26.20
C CYS A 209 17.02 1.79 -26.24
N PRO A 210 17.40 0.83 -25.37
CA PRO A 210 16.68 -0.43 -25.22
C PRO A 210 15.20 -0.20 -24.87
N LEU A 211 14.36 -1.11 -25.34
CA LEU A 211 12.97 -1.19 -24.93
C LEU A 211 12.90 -1.56 -23.43
N LYS A 212 12.19 -0.74 -22.66
CA LYS A 212 11.92 -0.95 -21.24
C LYS A 212 10.43 -1.25 -21.03
N ASP A 213 10.17 -2.15 -20.10
CA ASP A 213 8.82 -2.42 -19.57
C ASP A 213 8.51 -1.46 -18.40
N PHE A 214 7.38 -1.64 -17.73
CA PHE A 214 7.01 -0.88 -16.54
C PHE A 214 7.97 -1.12 -15.37
N ASP A 215 8.29 -0.05 -14.66
CA ASP A 215 9.07 -0.10 -13.42
C ASP A 215 8.17 -0.39 -12.22
N ILE A 216 6.96 0.19 -12.21
CA ILE A 216 5.98 0.09 -11.13
C ILE A 216 4.59 -0.18 -11.69
N ILE A 217 3.85 -1.09 -11.07
CA ILE A 217 2.46 -1.39 -11.40
C ILE A 217 1.59 -1.15 -10.17
N PHE A 218 0.77 -0.11 -10.19
CA PHE A 218 -0.27 0.07 -9.18
C PHE A 218 -1.52 -0.72 -9.58
N ALA A 219 -1.97 -1.58 -8.69
CA ALA A 219 -3.16 -2.42 -8.85
C ALA A 219 -3.97 -2.42 -7.54
N ASP A 220 -5.21 -2.86 -7.56
CA ASP A 220 -5.95 -3.23 -6.33
C ASP A 220 -6.06 -4.76 -6.22
N ILE A 221 -6.56 -5.24 -5.08
CA ILE A 221 -6.72 -6.69 -4.83
C ILE A 221 -7.58 -7.36 -5.91
N ILE A 222 -8.59 -6.67 -6.43
CA ILE A 222 -9.47 -7.20 -7.48
C ILE A 222 -8.65 -7.46 -8.76
N ALA A 223 -7.80 -6.51 -9.14
CA ALA A 223 -6.92 -6.69 -10.29
C ALA A 223 -5.94 -7.84 -10.04
N MET A 224 -5.33 -7.91 -8.87
CA MET A 224 -4.40 -9.00 -8.50
C MET A 224 -5.06 -10.39 -8.60
N LYS A 225 -6.32 -10.52 -8.17
CA LYS A 225 -7.08 -11.77 -8.25
C LYS A 225 -7.58 -12.10 -9.66
N THR A 226 -7.64 -11.10 -10.54
CA THR A 226 -8.05 -11.29 -11.94
C THR A 226 -6.86 -11.63 -12.84
N PHE A 227 -5.65 -11.21 -12.47
CA PHE A 227 -4.46 -11.52 -13.26
C PHE A 227 -4.15 -13.02 -13.28
N PRO A 228 -3.71 -13.56 -14.42
CA PRO A 228 -3.12 -14.89 -14.48
C PRO A 228 -1.89 -15.01 -13.57
N ASN A 229 -1.71 -16.17 -12.92
CA ASN A 229 -0.61 -16.40 -11.98
C ASN A 229 0.78 -16.13 -12.58
N ASP A 230 1.00 -16.51 -13.85
CA ASP A 230 2.28 -16.26 -14.54
C ASP A 230 2.61 -14.76 -14.64
N ILE A 231 1.61 -13.90 -14.74
CA ILE A 231 1.78 -12.44 -14.73
C ILE A 231 2.06 -11.94 -13.32
N VAL A 232 1.33 -12.44 -12.33
CA VAL A 232 1.57 -12.09 -10.92
C VAL A 232 3.00 -12.46 -10.51
N ASP A 233 3.47 -13.64 -10.89
CA ASP A 233 4.82 -14.11 -10.58
C ASP A 233 5.90 -13.27 -11.29
N ALA A 234 5.76 -13.07 -12.60
CA ALA A 234 6.75 -12.34 -13.41
C ALA A 234 6.89 -10.86 -13.02
N TYR A 235 5.82 -10.25 -12.50
CA TYR A 235 5.79 -8.84 -12.11
C TYR A 235 5.68 -8.63 -10.60
N SER A 236 5.80 -9.70 -9.80
CA SER A 236 5.54 -9.72 -8.34
C SER A 236 6.16 -8.53 -7.61
N CYS A 237 7.45 -8.28 -7.81
CA CYS A 237 8.19 -7.18 -7.17
C CYS A 237 7.81 -5.76 -7.65
N LYS A 238 7.17 -5.64 -8.82
CA LYS A 238 6.77 -4.37 -9.43
C LYS A 238 5.41 -3.89 -8.92
N PHE A 239 4.60 -4.79 -8.35
CA PHE A 239 3.28 -4.43 -7.87
C PHE A 239 3.32 -3.53 -6.63
N ARG A 240 2.38 -2.59 -6.58
CA ARG A 240 1.94 -1.84 -5.39
C ARG A 240 0.43 -1.98 -5.33
N VAL A 241 -0.08 -2.66 -4.32
CA VAL A 241 -1.47 -3.11 -4.22
C VAL A 241 -2.25 -2.18 -3.30
N LEU A 242 -3.16 -1.39 -3.84
CA LEU A 242 -4.08 -0.57 -3.04
C LEU A 242 -5.04 -1.48 -2.27
N ASP A 243 -4.98 -1.36 -0.94
CA ASP A 243 -5.74 -2.16 0.02
C ASP A 243 -6.09 -1.29 1.22
N ALA A 244 -7.29 -0.71 1.19
CA ALA A 244 -7.74 0.30 2.15
C ALA A 244 -7.51 -0.11 3.61
N TYR A 245 -7.84 -1.36 3.98
CA TYR A 245 -7.83 -1.86 5.36
C TYR A 245 -6.52 -2.55 5.76
N GLY A 246 -5.65 -2.82 4.79
CA GLY A 246 -4.38 -3.50 4.95
C GLY A 246 -4.51 -5.02 5.09
N THR A 247 -3.39 -5.67 4.85
CA THR A 247 -3.24 -7.13 4.83
C THR A 247 -2.16 -7.52 5.83
N GLN A 248 -2.49 -8.41 6.77
CA GLN A 248 -1.53 -8.98 7.72
C GLN A 248 -0.93 -10.29 7.21
N VAL A 249 0.25 -10.62 7.72
CA VAL A 249 1.07 -11.74 7.26
C VAL A 249 0.32 -13.08 7.20
N MET A 250 -0.51 -13.36 8.21
CA MET A 250 -1.18 -14.64 8.35
C MET A 250 -2.25 -14.88 7.28
N PHE A 251 -2.73 -13.81 6.64
CA PHE A 251 -3.66 -13.89 5.51
C PHE A 251 -2.94 -13.74 4.17
N ASN A 252 -1.76 -13.12 4.12
CA ASN A 252 -1.01 -12.93 2.89
C ASN A 252 -0.29 -14.21 2.45
N HIS A 253 0.35 -14.89 3.40
CA HIS A 253 1.20 -16.04 3.13
C HIS A 253 0.33 -17.27 2.79
N PRO A 254 0.35 -17.77 1.54
CA PRO A 254 -0.66 -18.73 1.07
C PRO A 254 -0.64 -20.05 1.83
N ILE A 255 0.54 -20.61 2.11
CA ILE A 255 0.66 -21.91 2.80
C ILE A 255 0.28 -21.76 4.28
N TYR A 256 0.97 -20.87 5.00
CA TYR A 256 0.65 -20.54 6.40
C TYR A 256 -0.83 -20.24 6.65
N ALA A 257 -1.47 -19.46 5.78
CA ALA A 257 -2.89 -19.13 5.91
C ALA A 257 -3.78 -20.38 5.83
N LEU A 258 -3.49 -21.29 4.89
CA LEU A 258 -4.22 -22.56 4.74
C LEU A 258 -3.98 -23.48 5.94
N GLU A 259 -2.72 -23.65 6.37
CA GLU A 259 -2.35 -24.51 7.49
C GLU A 259 -2.96 -24.07 8.82
N HIS A 260 -3.13 -22.76 9.02
CA HIS A 260 -3.68 -22.17 10.24
C HIS A 260 -5.14 -21.72 10.09
N ASN A 261 -5.79 -22.08 8.98
CA ASN A 261 -7.20 -21.79 8.68
C ASN A 261 -7.57 -20.28 8.71
N TYR A 262 -6.66 -19.42 8.25
CA TYR A 262 -6.95 -18.01 8.00
C TYR A 262 -7.63 -17.82 6.64
N GLN A 263 -8.96 -17.72 6.67
CA GLN A 263 -9.77 -17.57 5.45
C GLN A 263 -9.96 -16.09 5.09
N SER A 264 -9.66 -15.73 3.84
CA SER A 264 -10.07 -14.45 3.24
C SER A 264 -10.05 -14.53 1.72
N SER A 265 -11.09 -14.01 1.06
CA SER A 265 -11.12 -13.87 -0.41
C SER A 265 -10.15 -12.79 -0.91
N TYR A 266 -9.67 -11.93 -0.02
CA TYR A 266 -8.76 -10.83 -0.32
C TYR A 266 -7.28 -11.16 -0.09
N GLY A 267 -6.97 -12.20 0.71
CA GLY A 267 -5.61 -12.61 1.06
C GLY A 267 -4.93 -13.50 0.01
N HIS A 268 -3.93 -14.28 0.43
CA HIS A 268 -3.22 -15.28 -0.37
C HIS A 268 -2.53 -14.73 -1.63
N LEU A 269 -1.93 -13.54 -1.55
CA LEU A 269 -1.18 -12.96 -2.68
C LEU A 269 0.32 -13.27 -2.60
N GLY A 270 0.85 -13.67 -1.44
CA GLY A 270 2.26 -14.02 -1.28
C GLY A 270 3.25 -12.88 -1.58
N LEU A 271 2.81 -11.63 -1.54
CA LEU A 271 3.64 -10.46 -1.83
C LEU A 271 4.44 -10.02 -0.60
N ASN A 272 5.45 -9.17 -0.78
CA ASN A 272 6.02 -8.45 0.35
C ASN A 272 4.94 -7.54 0.98
N LEU A 273 4.76 -7.58 2.30
CA LEU A 273 3.69 -6.86 2.98
C LEU A 273 3.76 -5.33 2.79
N GLN A 274 4.94 -4.77 2.54
CA GLN A 274 5.10 -3.35 2.23
C GLN A 274 4.60 -2.98 0.83
N GLN A 275 4.27 -3.95 -0.02
CA GLN A 275 3.63 -3.70 -1.31
C GLN A 275 2.13 -3.37 -1.18
N PHE A 276 1.50 -3.63 -0.04
CA PHE A 276 0.11 -3.25 0.21
C PHE A 276 0.02 -1.80 0.70
N TYR A 277 -0.85 -1.00 0.09
CA TYR A 277 -0.92 0.45 0.22
C TYR A 277 -2.27 0.86 0.83
N THR A 278 -2.25 1.38 2.05
CA THR A 278 -3.46 1.59 2.88
C THR A 278 -4.04 3.01 2.83
N PHE A 279 -5.30 3.17 3.26
CA PHE A 279 -5.95 4.49 3.39
C PHE A 279 -5.46 5.28 4.60
N TYR A 280 -5.17 4.57 5.70
CA TYR A 280 -4.70 5.16 6.96
C TYR A 280 -3.48 4.37 7.46
N PRO A 281 -2.62 4.97 8.31
CA PRO A 281 -1.42 4.32 8.82
C PRO A 281 -1.72 3.36 9.99
N HIS A 282 -2.66 2.43 9.80
CA HIS A 282 -3.15 1.51 10.83
C HIS A 282 -2.46 0.14 10.83
N THR A 283 -1.77 -0.23 9.75
CA THR A 283 -1.10 -1.54 9.62
C THR A 283 0.38 -1.32 9.29
N GLN A 284 1.25 -1.42 10.28
CA GLN A 284 2.69 -1.09 10.14
C GLN A 284 3.48 -2.12 9.30
N ASP A 285 2.89 -3.29 9.03
CA ASP A 285 3.38 -4.24 8.03
C ASP A 285 3.24 -3.73 6.59
N ASN A 286 2.29 -2.82 6.36
CA ASN A 286 1.95 -2.28 5.05
C ASN A 286 2.49 -0.85 4.86
N THR A 287 2.41 -0.34 3.63
CA THR A 287 2.78 1.02 3.30
C THR A 287 1.55 1.93 3.43
N PHE A 288 1.68 3.02 4.18
CA PHE A 288 0.66 4.07 4.20
C PHE A 288 0.75 4.91 2.92
N LEU A 289 -0.25 4.81 2.03
CA LEU A 289 -0.38 5.70 0.87
C LEU A 289 -1.27 6.90 1.20
N GLY A 290 -2.42 6.67 1.82
CA GLY A 290 -3.40 7.70 2.11
C GLY A 290 -4.09 8.26 0.88
N PHE A 291 -4.54 9.50 0.99
CA PHE A 291 -5.23 10.28 -0.03
C PHE A 291 -5.03 11.78 0.28
N ALA A 292 -5.43 12.65 -0.64
CA ALA A 292 -5.31 14.09 -0.48
C ALA A 292 -6.69 14.75 -0.29
N VAL A 293 -6.77 15.65 0.69
CA VAL A 293 -7.93 16.49 0.96
C VAL A 293 -7.50 17.94 0.84
N GLU A 294 -8.21 18.69 0.01
CA GLU A 294 -7.98 20.12 -0.15
C GLU A 294 -8.56 20.87 1.03
N LEU A 295 -7.79 21.82 1.58
CA LEU A 295 -8.33 22.75 2.55
C LEU A 295 -9.24 23.75 1.82
N PRO A 296 -10.53 23.87 2.21
CA PRO A 296 -11.46 24.76 1.54
C PRO A 296 -11.03 26.23 1.64
N LYS A 297 -10.95 26.90 0.50
CA LYS A 297 -10.64 28.34 0.45
C LYS A 297 -11.71 29.12 1.22
N LEU A 298 -11.27 30.12 1.99
CA LEU A 298 -12.18 31.07 2.61
C LEU A 298 -12.78 31.96 1.53
N VAL A 299 -14.11 31.92 1.39
CA VAL A 299 -14.85 32.85 0.53
C VAL A 299 -14.89 34.25 1.17
N SER A 300 -14.92 34.32 2.51
CA SER A 300 -14.85 35.56 3.29
C SER A 300 -13.78 35.48 4.38
N LYS A 301 -13.21 36.62 4.77
CA LYS A 301 -12.32 36.74 5.95
C LYS A 301 -13.06 36.58 7.28
N THR A 302 -14.39 36.75 7.30
CA THR A 302 -15.22 36.48 8.48
C THR A 302 -15.48 34.98 8.60
N VAL A 303 -15.25 34.42 9.78
CA VAL A 303 -15.59 33.02 10.06
C VAL A 303 -17.10 32.88 10.04
N GLU A 304 -17.64 32.22 9.01
CA GLU A 304 -19.06 31.91 8.94
C GLU A 304 -19.44 30.99 10.10
N LYS A 305 -20.45 31.41 10.87
CA LYS A 305 -21.01 30.59 11.94
C LYS A 305 -21.69 29.38 11.29
N LYS A 306 -21.21 28.19 11.65
CA LYS A 306 -21.83 26.92 11.23
C LYS A 306 -23.30 26.87 11.62
N GLU A 307 -24.13 26.39 10.71
CA GLU A 307 -25.54 26.10 10.94
C GLU A 307 -25.67 24.85 11.83
N ARG A 308 -26.73 24.77 12.63
CA ARG A 308 -27.03 23.59 13.47
C ARG A 308 -27.58 22.45 12.60
N ILE A 309 -26.74 21.97 11.70
CA ILE A 309 -26.98 20.86 10.80
C ILE A 309 -26.05 19.70 11.20
N GLY A 310 -26.62 18.52 11.31
CA GLY A 310 -25.93 17.24 11.42
C GLY A 310 -26.09 16.43 10.13
N LEU A 311 -25.00 16.29 9.37
CA LEU A 311 -24.99 15.44 8.18
C LEU A 311 -24.64 14.01 8.59
N LEU A 312 -25.58 13.07 8.40
CA LEU A 312 -25.30 11.66 8.68
C LEU A 312 -24.36 11.10 7.63
N TYR A 313 -23.36 10.37 8.12
CA TYR A 313 -22.42 9.65 7.31
C TYR A 313 -22.99 8.28 6.96
N GLY A 314 -23.56 8.17 5.76
CA GLY A 314 -24.04 6.90 5.25
C GLY A 314 -24.42 7.00 3.79
N LYS A 315 -24.01 5.99 3.01
CA LYS A 315 -24.33 5.85 1.58
C LYS A 315 -25.47 4.88 1.31
N ASP A 316 -25.79 4.05 2.29
CA ASP A 316 -26.82 3.02 2.20
C ASP A 316 -27.85 3.27 3.33
N PRO A 317 -29.15 3.35 3.01
CA PRO A 317 -30.17 3.56 4.02
C PRO A 317 -30.20 2.50 5.13
N SER A 318 -29.69 1.28 4.88
CA SER A 318 -29.57 0.22 5.88
C SER A 318 -28.68 0.60 7.07
N TYR A 319 -27.73 1.52 6.89
CA TYR A 319 -26.86 1.99 7.97
C TYR A 319 -27.65 2.73 9.04
N PHE A 320 -28.72 3.43 8.65
CA PHE A 320 -29.55 4.21 9.58
C PHE A 320 -30.57 3.35 10.32
N LYS A 321 -31.01 2.22 9.74
CA LYS A 321 -32.09 1.39 10.29
C LYS A 321 -31.82 0.89 11.70
N LYS A 322 -30.54 0.61 12.03
CA LYS A 322 -30.12 0.07 13.33
C LYS A 322 -30.00 1.12 14.44
N HIS A 323 -30.03 2.41 14.11
CA HIS A 323 -29.68 3.50 15.04
C HIS A 323 -30.81 4.52 15.22
N LYS A 324 -32.08 4.08 15.21
CA LYS A 324 -33.25 4.97 15.31
C LYS A 324 -33.25 5.85 16.55
N LEU A 325 -32.90 5.29 17.72
CA LEU A 325 -32.85 6.04 18.98
C LEU A 325 -31.79 7.14 18.93
N TYR A 326 -30.60 6.83 18.42
CA TYR A 326 -29.53 7.81 18.22
C TYR A 326 -29.97 8.94 17.28
N ILE A 327 -30.60 8.61 16.14
CA ILE A 327 -31.12 9.61 15.21
C ILE A 327 -32.20 10.50 15.85
N HIS A 328 -33.11 9.92 16.64
CA HIS A 328 -34.13 10.69 17.34
C HIS A 328 -33.49 11.73 18.27
N GLN A 329 -32.49 11.33 19.06
CA GLN A 329 -31.76 12.26 19.92
C GLN A 329 -31.07 13.37 19.12
N LEU A 330 -30.49 13.06 17.95
CA LEU A 330 -29.88 14.10 17.12
C LEU A 330 -30.90 15.13 16.64
N MET A 331 -32.09 14.70 16.24
CA MET A 331 -33.16 15.59 15.77
C MET A 331 -33.68 16.56 16.85
N GLU A 332 -33.51 16.24 18.14
CA GLU A 332 -33.84 17.16 19.24
C GLU A 332 -32.86 18.34 19.34
N TRP A 333 -31.65 18.23 18.78
CA TRP A 333 -30.58 19.22 18.91
C TRP A 333 -30.29 20.00 17.62
N MET A 334 -30.57 19.40 16.46
CA MET A 334 -30.15 19.93 15.16
C MET A 334 -31.02 19.40 14.01
N GLU A 335 -30.99 20.08 12.87
CA GLU A 335 -31.54 19.53 11.64
C GLU A 335 -30.66 18.36 11.17
N VAL A 336 -31.27 17.21 10.89
CA VAL A 336 -30.55 16.00 10.46
C VAL A 336 -30.68 15.83 8.95
N HIS A 337 -29.53 15.86 8.27
CA HIS A 337 -29.42 15.81 6.82
C HIS A 337 -28.78 14.51 6.36
N VAL A 338 -29.13 14.05 5.16
CA VAL A 338 -28.50 12.89 4.49
C VAL A 338 -28.35 13.12 3.00
N THR A 339 -27.46 12.35 2.36
CA THR A 339 -27.22 12.37 0.92
C THR A 339 -27.30 10.96 0.34
N VAL A 340 -28.51 10.38 0.32
CA VAL A 340 -28.73 9.01 -0.17
C VAL A 340 -29.72 8.98 -1.33
N ALA A 341 -29.53 8.03 -2.26
CA ALA A 341 -30.35 7.92 -3.45
C ALA A 341 -31.82 7.54 -3.19
N ASN A 342 -32.10 6.76 -2.13
CA ASN A 342 -33.43 6.21 -1.86
C ASN A 342 -34.04 6.72 -0.55
N ILE A 343 -35.28 7.22 -0.62
CA ILE A 343 -36.01 7.88 0.48
C ILE A 343 -36.87 6.89 1.30
N THR A 344 -37.28 5.75 0.73
CA THR A 344 -38.38 4.91 1.28
C THR A 344 -38.10 4.24 2.63
N THR A 345 -36.90 4.42 3.19
CA THR A 345 -36.45 3.72 4.41
C THR A 345 -35.89 4.66 5.48
N LEU A 346 -35.98 5.98 5.28
CA LEU A 346 -35.49 6.97 6.23
C LEU A 346 -36.55 7.29 7.31
N PRO A 347 -36.13 7.47 8.58
CA PRO A 347 -36.99 8.04 9.61
C PRO A 347 -37.61 9.39 9.20
N ALA A 348 -38.84 9.65 9.64
CA ALA A 348 -39.50 10.93 9.41
C ALA A 348 -38.72 12.08 10.06
N GLY A 349 -38.67 13.24 9.40
CA GLY A 349 -37.96 14.44 9.86
C GLY A 349 -36.52 14.59 9.34
N ILE A 350 -35.96 13.56 8.70
CA ILE A 350 -34.64 13.66 8.05
C ILE A 350 -34.76 14.38 6.70
N ILE A 351 -33.90 15.37 6.45
CA ILE A 351 -33.80 16.10 5.19
C ILE A 351 -32.84 15.36 4.25
N ASN A 352 -33.37 14.69 3.23
CA ASN A 352 -32.55 14.04 2.21
C ASN A 352 -32.28 14.98 1.02
N HIS A 353 -31.01 15.18 0.70
CA HIS A 353 -30.55 15.98 -0.44
C HIS A 353 -30.37 15.16 -1.72
N GLY A 354 -30.62 13.85 -1.66
CA GLY A 354 -30.27 12.93 -2.74
C GLY A 354 -28.76 12.81 -2.92
N ILE A 355 -28.34 12.31 -4.08
CA ILE A 355 -26.92 12.26 -4.43
C ILE A 355 -26.51 13.64 -4.95
N LEU A 356 -25.61 14.30 -4.22
CA LEU A 356 -25.14 15.64 -4.53
C LEU A 356 -23.95 15.63 -5.50
N SER A 357 -23.80 16.72 -6.25
CA SER A 357 -22.55 17.03 -6.94
C SER A 357 -21.43 17.27 -5.92
N THR A 358 -20.16 17.13 -6.32
CA THR A 358 -19.01 17.41 -5.45
C THR A 358 -19.08 18.83 -4.86
N ASP A 359 -19.48 19.81 -5.67
CA ASP A 359 -19.54 21.22 -5.23
C ASP A 359 -20.66 21.45 -4.23
N ASP A 360 -21.84 20.87 -4.44
CA ASP A 360 -22.97 21.03 -3.53
C ASP A 360 -22.77 20.25 -2.23
N TYR A 361 -22.14 19.07 -2.30
CA TYR A 361 -21.71 18.33 -1.11
C TYR A 361 -20.74 19.16 -0.26
N ARG A 362 -19.73 19.79 -0.88
CA ARG A 362 -18.77 20.66 -0.19
C ARG A 362 -19.42 21.92 0.38
N LYS A 363 -20.42 22.50 -0.30
CA LYS A 363 -21.24 23.60 0.26
C LYS A 363 -22.01 23.15 1.49
N LEU A 364 -22.63 21.97 1.45
CA LEU A 364 -23.35 21.40 2.59
C LEU A 364 -22.40 21.16 3.77
N LEU A 365 -21.23 20.57 3.55
CA LEU A 365 -20.20 20.42 4.59
C LEU A 365 -19.73 21.77 5.16
N SER A 366 -19.58 22.79 4.30
CA SER A 366 -19.17 24.13 4.73
C SER A 366 -20.21 24.79 5.65
N ARG A 367 -21.50 24.48 5.48
CA ARG A 367 -22.58 24.96 6.35
C ARG A 367 -22.76 24.11 7.60
N ALA A 368 -22.60 22.80 7.49
CA ALA A 368 -22.88 21.85 8.57
C ALA A 368 -21.94 22.01 9.78
N LYS A 369 -22.51 21.84 10.98
CA LYS A 369 -21.76 21.80 12.24
C LYS A 369 -21.21 20.42 12.53
N PHE A 370 -22.02 19.38 12.28
CA PHE A 370 -21.67 18.01 12.60
C PHE A 370 -21.62 17.13 11.35
N PHE A 371 -20.65 16.24 11.32
CA PHE A 371 -20.63 15.05 10.49
C PHE A 371 -20.78 13.85 11.42
N ILE A 372 -21.74 12.97 11.14
CA ILE A 372 -22.24 12.05 12.16
C ILE A 372 -22.06 10.62 11.72
N GLY A 373 -21.17 9.89 12.37
CA GLY A 373 -20.93 8.48 12.09
C GLY A 373 -22.10 7.59 12.53
N MET A 374 -22.35 6.54 11.73
CA MET A 374 -23.40 5.53 11.94
C MET A 374 -22.80 4.11 12.07
N GLY A 375 -21.50 4.00 12.34
CA GLY A 375 -20.75 2.73 12.43
C GLY A 375 -20.26 2.22 11.09
N LEU A 376 -20.93 2.55 9.98
CA LEU A 376 -20.48 2.28 8.61
C LEU A 376 -20.69 3.51 7.72
N PRO A 377 -19.86 3.71 6.68
CA PRO A 377 -18.69 2.89 6.32
C PRO A 377 -17.48 3.13 7.25
N LEU A 378 -16.58 2.15 7.36
CA LEU A 378 -15.35 2.24 8.16
C LEU A 378 -14.26 3.01 7.43
N GLU A 379 -13.39 3.71 8.18
CA GLU A 379 -12.10 4.25 7.70
C GLU A 379 -12.12 4.77 6.26
N SER A 380 -13.07 5.66 5.96
CA SER A 380 -13.23 6.21 4.62
C SER A 380 -12.88 7.70 4.60
N THR A 381 -12.76 8.25 3.39
CA THR A 381 -12.14 9.55 3.11
C THR A 381 -13.00 10.74 3.54
N GLY A 382 -14.33 10.58 3.56
CA GLY A 382 -15.29 11.65 3.79
C GLY A 382 -15.18 12.31 5.17
N VAL A 383 -14.68 11.59 6.19
CA VAL A 383 -14.48 12.16 7.53
C VAL A 383 -13.40 13.23 7.54
N ILE A 384 -12.28 13.00 6.84
CA ILE A 384 -11.20 13.99 6.73
C ILE A 384 -11.67 15.21 5.93
N GLU A 385 -12.46 15.02 4.87
CA GLU A 385 -13.07 16.12 4.12
C GLU A 385 -14.05 16.93 5.00
N ALA A 386 -14.90 16.29 5.78
CA ALA A 386 -15.81 16.99 6.69
C ALA A 386 -15.06 17.84 7.73
N ILE A 387 -13.98 17.31 8.32
CA ILE A 387 -13.13 18.05 9.26
C ILE A 387 -12.40 19.21 8.56
N ALA A 388 -11.95 19.02 7.31
CA ALA A 388 -11.37 20.09 6.49
C ALA A 388 -12.36 21.25 6.28
N HIS A 389 -13.64 20.93 6.15
CA HIS A 389 -14.74 21.90 6.09
C HIS A 389 -15.16 22.45 7.47
N GLY A 390 -14.57 21.98 8.57
CA GLY A 390 -14.77 22.50 9.92
C GLY A 390 -15.91 21.83 10.68
N CYS A 391 -16.43 20.70 10.18
CA CYS A 391 -17.39 19.89 10.91
C CYS A 391 -16.74 19.24 12.14
N ILE A 392 -17.51 19.09 13.21
CA ILE A 392 -17.20 18.17 14.30
C ILE A 392 -17.65 16.78 13.88
N PHE A 393 -16.77 15.78 13.96
CA PHE A 393 -17.12 14.40 13.70
C PHE A 393 -17.58 13.70 14.99
N LEU A 394 -18.81 13.18 15.00
CA LEU A 394 -19.26 12.25 16.03
C LEU A 394 -18.89 10.83 15.59
N ASN A 395 -17.90 10.24 16.26
CA ASN A 395 -17.28 8.98 15.88
C ASN A 395 -17.83 7.84 16.76
N PRO A 396 -18.61 6.88 16.23
CA PRO A 396 -19.10 5.75 16.99
C PRO A 396 -17.97 4.92 17.58
N LYS A 397 -17.98 4.74 18.90
CA LYS A 397 -17.09 3.86 19.64
C LYS A 397 -17.55 2.42 19.49
N PHE A 398 -16.61 1.49 19.28
CA PHE A 398 -16.92 0.07 19.18
C PHE A 398 -16.49 -0.69 20.44
N LYS A 399 -17.36 -1.57 20.91
CA LYS A 399 -17.14 -2.43 22.09
C LYS A 399 -17.40 -3.90 21.77
N GLY A 400 -16.66 -4.78 22.43
CA GLY A 400 -16.84 -6.23 22.30
C GLY A 400 -16.81 -6.71 20.84
N PRO A 401 -17.81 -7.49 20.38
CA PRO A 401 -17.83 -8.04 19.01
C PRO A 401 -17.79 -7.01 17.87
N GLN A 402 -18.18 -5.75 18.12
CA GLN A 402 -18.11 -4.70 17.10
C GLN A 402 -16.65 -4.40 16.69
N GLN A 403 -15.68 -4.69 17.57
CA GLN A 403 -14.27 -4.44 17.29
C GLN A 403 -13.71 -5.40 16.24
N ASP A 404 -14.35 -6.55 16.04
CA ASP A 404 -13.95 -7.59 15.07
C ASP A 404 -14.67 -7.43 13.71
N ILE A 405 -15.28 -6.27 13.45
CA ILE A 405 -16.05 -6.00 12.23
C ILE A 405 -15.26 -6.23 10.93
N LEU A 406 -13.94 -6.02 10.93
CA LEU A 406 -13.11 -6.29 9.74
C LEU A 406 -13.08 -7.79 9.40
N GLN A 407 -13.03 -8.67 10.40
CA GLN A 407 -13.10 -10.12 10.20
C GLN A 407 -14.50 -10.54 9.72
N GLN A 408 -15.55 -9.93 10.27
CA GLN A 408 -16.93 -10.16 9.82
C GLN A 408 -17.15 -9.75 8.36
N LEU A 409 -16.41 -8.75 7.88
CA LEU A 409 -16.36 -8.31 6.49
C LEU A 409 -15.37 -9.11 5.62
N GLY A 410 -14.77 -10.18 6.17
CA GLY A 410 -13.83 -11.07 5.49
C GLY A 410 -12.48 -10.44 5.15
N LYS A 411 -12.12 -9.31 5.77
CA LYS A 411 -10.87 -8.58 5.47
C LYS A 411 -9.64 -9.36 5.96
N PRO A 412 -8.50 -9.27 5.26
CA PRO A 412 -7.31 -10.09 5.53
C PRO A 412 -6.48 -9.53 6.69
N THR A 413 -7.12 -9.27 7.83
CA THR A 413 -6.51 -8.66 9.01
C THR A 413 -7.29 -9.00 10.28
N LEU A 414 -6.56 -9.26 11.39
CA LEU A 414 -7.11 -9.39 12.74
C LEU A 414 -7.13 -8.05 13.49
N ARG A 415 -6.81 -6.93 12.83
CA ARG A 415 -6.81 -5.61 13.45
C ARG A 415 -8.17 -5.29 14.03
N LYS A 416 -8.18 -4.88 15.30
CA LYS A 416 -9.39 -4.46 16.00
C LYS A 416 -9.72 -2.99 15.74
N MET A 417 -11.00 -2.71 15.55
CA MET A 417 -11.53 -1.35 15.36
C MET A 417 -12.01 -0.80 16.69
N THR A 418 -11.36 0.23 17.23
CA THR A 418 -11.79 0.89 18.49
C THR A 418 -12.99 1.81 18.29
N SER A 419 -13.18 2.30 17.07
CA SER A 419 -14.27 3.17 16.65
C SER A 419 -14.49 3.06 15.13
N GLN A 420 -15.48 3.76 14.58
CA GLN A 420 -15.72 3.80 13.13
C GLN A 420 -14.50 4.27 12.34
N VAL A 421 -13.75 5.24 12.87
CA VAL A 421 -12.46 5.69 12.31
C VAL A 421 -11.41 5.85 13.42
N PRO A 422 -10.65 4.79 13.75
CA PRO A 422 -9.64 4.80 14.83
C PRO A 422 -8.54 5.85 14.63
N TYR A 423 -8.20 6.17 13.38
CA TYR A 423 -7.18 7.18 13.09
C TYR A 423 -7.58 8.55 13.67
N VAL A 424 -8.79 9.04 13.40
CA VAL A 424 -9.20 10.38 13.85
C VAL A 424 -9.54 10.41 15.35
N GLU A 425 -9.94 9.26 15.92
CA GLU A 425 -10.01 9.07 17.38
C GLU A 425 -8.65 9.35 18.04
N ARG A 426 -7.60 8.71 17.54
CA ARG A 426 -6.27 8.76 18.16
C ARG A 426 -5.52 10.07 17.90
N PHE A 427 -5.64 10.61 16.69
CA PHE A 427 -4.74 11.64 16.19
C PHE A 427 -5.37 13.02 16.02
N MET A 428 -6.70 13.13 16.15
CA MET A 428 -7.40 14.41 16.12
C MET A 428 -8.12 14.66 17.43
N GLY A 429 -9.00 13.73 17.85
CA GLY A 429 -9.74 13.84 19.11
C GLY A 429 -10.53 15.14 19.26
N PRO A 430 -11.06 15.44 20.47
CA PRO A 430 -11.72 16.71 20.73
C PRO A 430 -10.76 17.89 20.56
N PRO A 431 -11.21 19.05 20.03
CA PRO A 431 -12.61 19.40 19.77
C PRO A 431 -13.18 18.93 18.42
N HIS A 432 -12.38 18.37 17.52
CA HIS A 432 -12.80 18.04 16.15
C HIS A 432 -13.50 16.69 16.05
N VAL A 433 -13.19 15.76 16.94
CA VAL A 433 -13.70 14.39 16.95
C VAL A 433 -14.15 14.03 18.36
N TYR A 434 -15.41 13.65 18.51
CA TYR A 434 -15.92 13.08 19.75
C TYR A 434 -16.21 11.60 19.52
N THR A 435 -15.41 10.73 20.14
CA THR A 435 -15.63 9.28 20.09
C THR A 435 -16.58 8.86 21.21
N VAL A 436 -17.79 8.44 20.84
CA VAL A 436 -18.89 8.20 21.78
C VAL A 436 -19.56 6.86 21.51
N ASP A 437 -19.98 6.17 22.57
CA ASP A 437 -20.87 5.02 22.44
C ASP A 437 -22.26 5.53 22.05
N ILE A 438 -22.67 5.28 20.81
CA ILE A 438 -23.93 5.79 20.26
C ILE A 438 -25.16 5.06 20.80
N ASP A 439 -24.98 3.93 21.49
CA ASP A 439 -26.05 3.22 22.18
C ASP A 439 -26.24 3.73 23.61
N ASP A 440 -25.30 4.50 24.15
CA ASP A 440 -25.40 5.18 25.44
C ASP A 440 -26.03 6.57 25.29
N THR A 441 -27.33 6.62 25.53
CA THR A 441 -28.16 7.84 25.40
C THR A 441 -27.69 9.00 26.27
N GLN A 442 -27.11 8.73 27.45
CA GLN A 442 -26.62 9.77 28.35
C GLN A 442 -25.27 10.31 27.84
N ALA A 443 -24.38 9.43 27.40
CA ALA A 443 -23.10 9.82 26.81
C ALA A 443 -23.29 10.65 25.54
N VAL A 444 -24.25 10.29 24.68
CA VAL A 444 -24.62 11.06 23.48
C VAL A 444 -25.12 12.45 23.88
N ALA A 445 -26.08 12.56 24.80
CA ALA A 445 -26.62 13.85 25.22
C ALA A 445 -25.54 14.77 25.83
N ALA A 446 -24.67 14.24 26.68
CA ALA A 446 -23.56 14.98 27.27
C ALA A 446 -22.55 15.45 26.20
N THR A 447 -22.27 14.59 25.21
CA THR A 447 -21.40 14.92 24.07
C THR A 447 -22.00 16.04 23.23
N LEU A 448 -23.29 15.95 22.87
CA LEU A 448 -23.98 16.96 22.07
C LEU A 448 -24.01 18.32 22.77
N LYS A 449 -24.26 18.34 24.09
CA LYS A 449 -24.24 19.56 24.90
C LYS A 449 -22.89 20.27 24.85
N THR A 450 -21.79 19.50 24.93
CA THR A 450 -20.43 20.03 24.89
C THR A 450 -20.04 20.47 23.48
N ALA A 451 -20.24 19.59 22.49
CA ALA A 451 -19.80 19.81 21.13
C ALA A 451 -20.58 20.92 20.40
N SER A 452 -21.88 21.11 20.70
CA SER A 452 -22.70 22.15 20.07
C SER A 452 -22.22 23.57 20.39
N ASN A 453 -21.58 23.75 21.54
CA ASN A 453 -21.03 25.03 21.98
C ASN A 453 -19.53 25.18 21.65
N THR A 454 -18.92 24.17 21.05
CA THR A 454 -17.49 24.14 20.74
C THR A 454 -17.23 24.82 19.39
N PHE A 455 -16.23 25.70 19.32
CA PHE A 455 -15.71 26.20 18.04
C PHE A 455 -14.65 25.26 17.47
N THR A 456 -14.69 25.01 16.15
CA THR A 456 -13.71 24.21 15.44
C THR A 456 -13.11 25.00 14.29
N ASN A 457 -11.79 25.07 14.22
CA ASN A 457 -11.09 25.57 13.05
C ASN A 457 -11.09 24.52 11.93
N ARG A 458 -11.08 25.01 10.68
CA ARG A 458 -10.85 24.20 9.48
C ARG A 458 -9.37 23.85 9.41
N PHE A 459 -9.06 22.56 9.28
CA PHE A 459 -7.69 22.11 9.07
C PHE A 459 -7.67 20.73 8.39
N VAL A 460 -6.53 20.40 7.80
CA VAL A 460 -6.20 19.07 7.31
C VAL A 460 -4.82 18.75 7.88
N ARG A 461 -4.66 17.57 8.47
CA ARG A 461 -3.34 17.11 8.93
C ARG A 461 -2.41 16.95 7.73
N PHE A 462 -1.14 17.27 7.91
CA PHE A 462 -0.21 17.39 6.80
C PHE A 462 -0.15 16.13 5.91
N GLU A 463 -0.13 14.93 6.48
CA GLU A 463 -0.14 13.66 5.72
C GLU A 463 -1.33 13.46 4.79
N PHE A 464 -2.46 14.15 5.02
CA PHE A 464 -3.63 14.16 4.14
C PHE A 464 -3.74 15.44 3.30
N SER A 465 -2.80 16.38 3.38
CA SER A 465 -2.76 17.53 2.47
C SER A 465 -2.18 17.13 1.11
N THR A 466 -2.39 17.95 0.09
CA THR A 466 -1.75 17.75 -1.22
C THR A 466 -0.22 17.79 -1.13
N GLU A 467 0.36 18.63 -0.26
CA GLU A 467 1.80 18.67 0.01
C GLU A 467 2.29 17.36 0.62
N GLY A 468 1.69 16.92 1.72
CA GLY A 468 2.13 15.73 2.43
C GLY A 468 1.93 14.46 1.62
N PHE A 469 0.83 14.36 0.85
CA PHE A 469 0.64 13.25 -0.07
C PHE A 469 1.74 13.21 -1.14
N LEU A 470 2.08 14.35 -1.75
CA LEU A 470 3.10 14.43 -2.80
C LEU A 470 4.51 14.14 -2.26
N GLU A 471 4.86 14.63 -1.06
CA GLU A 471 6.14 14.32 -0.40
C GLU A 471 6.30 12.80 -0.15
N ARG A 472 5.24 12.19 0.38
CA ARG A 472 5.20 10.76 0.66
C ARG A 472 5.32 9.95 -0.63
N LEU A 473 4.49 10.25 -1.62
CA LEU A 473 4.48 9.53 -2.89
C LEU A 473 5.83 9.65 -3.61
N ASN A 474 6.44 10.84 -3.64
CA ASN A 474 7.77 11.03 -4.22
C ASN A 474 8.79 10.10 -3.58
N SER A 475 8.79 10.01 -2.25
CA SER A 475 9.74 9.16 -1.52
C SER A 475 9.48 7.67 -1.77
N LEU A 476 8.21 7.24 -1.81
CA LEU A 476 7.85 5.85 -2.07
C LEU A 476 8.26 5.40 -3.47
N VAL A 477 8.01 6.23 -4.49
CA VAL A 477 8.35 5.91 -5.89
C VAL A 477 9.85 5.94 -6.14
N ASP A 478 10.56 6.88 -5.52
CA ASP A 478 12.01 7.07 -5.70
C ASP A 478 12.86 6.05 -4.92
N ARG A 479 12.33 5.47 -3.83
CA ARG A 479 13.15 4.69 -2.88
C ARG A 479 12.68 3.27 -2.63
N GLN A 480 11.37 3.01 -2.65
CA GLN A 480 10.85 1.71 -2.24
C GLN A 480 10.91 0.73 -3.41
N HIS A 481 11.98 -0.06 -3.48
CA HIS A 481 12.21 -1.07 -4.52
C HIS A 481 12.17 -2.50 -3.96
N PHE A 482 11.52 -3.41 -4.69
CA PHE A 482 11.42 -4.82 -4.33
C PHE A 482 12.00 -5.77 -5.40
N CYS A 483 12.57 -5.23 -6.50
CA CYS A 483 13.02 -6.02 -7.65
C CYS A 483 14.53 -6.28 -7.72
N GLU A 484 15.32 -5.67 -6.85
CA GLU A 484 16.78 -5.87 -6.79
C GLU A 484 17.13 -7.31 -6.38
N LYS A 485 17.99 -7.99 -7.14
CA LYS A 485 18.46 -9.34 -6.81
C LYS A 485 19.58 -9.26 -5.76
N GLU A 486 19.70 -10.29 -4.91
CA GLU A 486 20.81 -10.42 -3.94
C GLU A 486 22.22 -10.34 -4.58
N GLU A 487 22.34 -10.54 -5.90
CA GLU A 487 23.61 -10.65 -6.62
C GLU A 487 24.22 -9.29 -7.06
N ASP A 488 23.41 -8.24 -7.25
CA ASP A 488 23.90 -6.92 -7.72
C ASP A 488 24.57 -6.09 -6.60
N ALA A 489 24.53 -6.57 -5.35
CA ALA A 489 25.27 -6.00 -4.22
C ALA A 489 26.78 -6.30 -4.26
N ALA A 490 27.25 -7.14 -5.20
CA ALA A 490 28.66 -7.49 -5.35
C ALA A 490 29.49 -6.48 -6.17
N ASP A 491 28.83 -5.65 -7.01
CA ASP A 491 29.51 -4.81 -8.01
C ASP A 491 29.71 -3.35 -7.56
N HIS A 492 29.11 -2.95 -6.43
CA HIS A 492 29.50 -1.75 -5.67
C HIS A 492 30.63 -2.05 -4.66
N LYS A 493 31.70 -2.70 -5.13
CA LYS A 493 32.97 -2.79 -4.39
C LYS A 493 33.84 -1.57 -4.66
N GLN A 494 33.43 -0.41 -4.17
CA GLN A 494 34.37 0.68 -3.88
C GLN A 494 33.72 1.70 -2.93
N GLU A 495 33.52 1.27 -1.69
CA GLU A 495 34.00 1.97 -0.48
C GLU A 495 33.46 1.28 0.78
N LYS A 496 34.40 0.96 1.67
CA LYS A 496 34.21 0.47 3.06
C LYS A 496 33.94 -1.03 3.21
N LYS A 497 35.03 -1.72 3.55
CA LYS A 497 35.08 -3.08 4.12
C LYS A 497 34.04 -3.23 5.25
N GLY A 498 33.11 -4.17 5.04
CA GLY A 498 32.35 -4.84 6.09
C GLY A 498 30.85 -4.61 6.08
N ARG A 499 30.10 -5.38 5.27
CA ARG A 499 28.79 -5.97 5.62
C ARG A 499 28.22 -6.76 4.43
N HIS A 500 28.00 -8.05 4.65
CA HIS A 500 27.21 -8.92 3.79
C HIS A 500 25.69 -8.64 3.96
N ASN A 501 24.94 -8.79 2.85
CA ASN A 501 23.48 -8.82 2.70
C ASN A 501 22.74 -7.47 2.88
N ILE A 502 22.63 -6.69 1.81
CA ILE A 502 21.61 -5.63 1.71
C ILE A 502 20.44 -6.21 0.94
N LEU A 503 19.48 -6.77 1.69
CA LEU A 503 18.18 -7.18 1.20
C LEU A 503 17.20 -5.99 1.35
N HIS A 504 16.45 -5.68 0.29
CA HIS A 504 15.38 -4.68 0.13
C HIS A 504 15.05 -3.80 1.35
N THR A 505 15.95 -2.89 1.73
CA THR A 505 15.64 -1.88 2.73
C THR A 505 16.02 -0.53 2.18
N TRP A 506 15.00 0.24 1.79
CA TRP A 506 15.16 1.61 1.31
C TRP A 506 15.56 2.60 2.42
N LEU A 507 15.66 2.11 3.66
CA LEU A 507 16.07 2.85 4.85
C LEU A 507 17.51 2.50 5.24
N ARG A 508 18.25 3.47 5.76
CA ARG A 508 19.58 3.24 6.33
C ARG A 508 19.46 2.35 7.58
N LEU A 509 20.29 1.32 7.68
CA LEU A 509 20.33 0.42 8.86
C LEU A 509 20.64 1.16 10.18
N SER A 510 21.27 2.34 10.12
CA SER A 510 21.49 3.20 11.29
C SER A 510 20.19 3.78 11.87
N ALA A 511 19.09 3.78 11.13
CA ALA A 511 17.79 4.22 11.60
C ALA A 511 17.05 3.14 12.42
N MET A 512 17.50 1.88 12.35
CA MET A 512 16.90 0.77 13.09
C MET A 512 17.19 0.91 14.58
N LYS A 513 16.12 0.88 15.37
CA LYS A 513 16.16 0.77 16.83
C LYS A 513 15.51 -0.54 17.23
N VAL A 514 16.22 -1.37 17.99
CA VAL A 514 15.73 -2.70 18.38
C VAL A 514 15.23 -2.64 19.81
N PHE A 515 14.07 -3.25 20.07
CA PHE A 515 13.47 -3.37 21.40
C PHE A 515 12.97 -4.78 21.63
N LEU A 516 13.00 -5.21 22.90
CA LEU A 516 12.32 -6.42 23.34
C LEU A 516 10.92 -6.04 23.85
N GLY A 517 9.88 -6.60 23.23
CA GLY A 517 8.49 -6.44 23.65
C GLY A 517 8.17 -7.20 24.94
N SER A 518 7.14 -6.74 25.65
CA SER A 518 6.56 -7.52 26.75
C SER A 518 5.72 -8.68 26.21
N GLU A 519 5.42 -9.67 27.05
CA GLU A 519 4.44 -10.70 26.75
C GLU A 519 3.08 -10.06 26.38
N ASN A 520 2.29 -10.73 25.53
CA ASN A 520 1.01 -10.20 25.03
C ASN A 520 1.10 -8.83 24.34
N THR A 521 2.27 -8.42 23.87
CA THR A 521 2.48 -7.15 23.17
C THR A 521 3.00 -7.42 21.75
N SER A 522 2.44 -6.73 20.76
CA SER A 522 2.94 -6.82 19.37
C SER A 522 4.18 -5.94 19.16
N CYS A 523 4.89 -6.12 18.04
CA CYS A 523 5.96 -5.19 17.69
C CYS A 523 5.44 -3.79 17.35
N SER A 524 4.24 -3.69 16.76
CA SER A 524 3.57 -2.41 16.53
C SER A 524 3.33 -1.65 17.83
N ASP A 525 2.85 -2.35 18.86
CA ASP A 525 2.58 -1.76 20.19
C ASP A 525 3.89 -1.43 20.92
N THR A 526 4.87 -2.33 20.87
CA THR A 526 6.20 -2.12 21.48
C THR A 526 6.87 -0.87 20.91
N CYS A 527 6.88 -0.72 19.58
CA CYS A 527 7.44 0.47 18.95
C CYS A 527 6.62 1.73 19.28
N THR A 528 5.28 1.63 19.26
CA THR A 528 4.39 2.73 19.60
C THR A 528 4.61 3.25 21.03
N ALA A 529 4.75 2.34 22.01
CA ALA A 529 5.02 2.68 23.41
C ALA A 529 6.35 3.42 23.59
N ASN A 530 7.29 3.22 22.66
CA ASN A 530 8.58 3.91 22.62
C ASN A 530 8.56 5.19 21.75
N GLY A 531 7.39 5.64 21.27
CA GLY A 531 7.26 6.81 20.39
C GLY A 531 7.81 6.59 18.99
N LEU A 532 7.82 5.33 18.51
CA LEU A 532 8.38 4.89 17.24
C LEU A 532 7.34 4.08 16.43
N MET A 533 7.72 3.66 15.23
CA MET A 533 6.95 2.73 14.41
C MET A 533 7.75 1.47 14.15
N CYS A 534 7.10 0.31 14.13
CA CYS A 534 7.66 -0.93 13.62
C CYS A 534 8.01 -0.78 12.13
N GLU A 535 9.16 -1.31 11.75
CA GLU A 535 9.67 -1.25 10.39
C GLU A 535 10.01 -2.66 9.91
N PRO A 536 9.14 -3.30 9.11
CA PRO A 536 9.28 -4.70 8.78
C PRO A 536 10.47 -4.98 7.84
N SER A 537 10.93 -4.00 7.06
CA SER A 537 12.11 -4.19 6.19
C SER A 537 13.38 -4.52 6.98
N PHE A 538 13.43 -4.15 8.27
CA PHE A 538 14.58 -4.41 9.14
C PHE A 538 14.67 -5.83 9.69
N PHE A 539 13.60 -6.64 9.63
CA PHE A 539 13.60 -7.98 10.26
C PHE A 539 14.70 -8.90 9.76
N HIS A 540 15.04 -8.83 8.47
CA HIS A 540 16.10 -9.65 7.88
C HIS A 540 17.48 -9.36 8.48
N GLN A 541 17.76 -8.11 8.85
CA GLN A 541 19.08 -7.69 9.31
C GLN A 541 19.31 -8.02 10.78
N PHE A 542 18.23 -8.19 11.58
CA PHE A 542 18.33 -8.44 13.01
C PHE A 542 17.88 -9.86 13.45
N ASN A 543 17.42 -10.71 12.53
CA ASN A 543 17.11 -12.12 12.79
C ASN A 543 18.38 -12.99 13.03
N LYS A 544 19.19 -12.67 14.06
CA LYS A 544 20.48 -13.31 14.37
C LYS A 544 20.73 -13.34 15.89
N ARG A 545 21.41 -14.38 16.39
CA ARG A 545 21.78 -14.52 17.83
C ARG A 545 22.45 -13.29 18.42
N SER A 546 23.34 -12.67 17.66
CA SER A 546 24.13 -11.53 18.12
C SER A 546 23.25 -10.32 18.47
N VAL A 547 22.04 -10.24 17.94
CA VAL A 547 21.11 -9.15 18.26
C VAL A 547 20.50 -9.35 19.64
N PHE A 548 20.11 -10.57 19.99
CA PHE A 548 19.64 -10.91 21.35
C PHE A 548 20.70 -10.56 22.40
N LYS A 549 21.97 -10.94 22.15
CA LYS A 549 23.08 -10.58 23.05
C LYS A 549 23.24 -9.05 23.21
N ARG A 550 23.08 -8.28 22.13
CA ARG A 550 23.11 -6.80 22.20
C ARG A 550 21.93 -6.19 22.97
N GLN A 551 20.87 -6.94 23.18
CA GLN A 551 19.75 -6.57 24.05
C GLN A 551 19.90 -7.13 25.46
N ASN A 552 21.10 -7.61 25.83
CA ASN A 552 21.39 -8.26 27.11
C ASN A 552 20.52 -9.51 27.36
N ILE A 553 20.21 -10.25 26.30
CA ILE A 553 19.46 -11.52 26.37
C ILE A 553 20.43 -12.67 26.14
N ASP A 554 20.69 -13.44 27.19
CA ASP A 554 21.49 -14.65 27.14
C ASP A 554 20.63 -15.85 26.79
N CYS A 555 20.57 -16.16 25.50
CA CYS A 555 19.87 -17.33 24.98
C CYS A 555 20.52 -18.62 25.49
N VAL A 556 19.80 -19.40 26.28
CA VAL A 556 20.21 -20.73 26.76
C VAL A 556 20.40 -21.65 25.57
N ASP A 557 19.41 -21.68 24.68
CA ASP A 557 19.45 -22.38 23.41
C ASP A 557 18.93 -21.49 22.28
N GLN A 558 19.17 -21.91 21.03
CA GLN A 558 18.68 -21.23 19.85
C GLN A 558 18.07 -22.20 18.84
N GLN A 559 16.86 -21.88 18.40
CA GLN A 559 16.15 -22.61 17.37
C GLN A 559 15.69 -21.72 16.20
N LYS A 560 15.19 -22.37 15.15
CA LYS A 560 14.65 -21.73 13.95
C LYS A 560 13.29 -22.32 13.63
N GLU A 561 12.26 -21.51 13.64
CA GLU A 561 10.88 -21.93 13.38
C GLU A 561 10.18 -20.92 12.46
N ALA A 562 9.12 -21.38 11.79
CA ALA A 562 8.34 -20.58 10.85
C ALA A 562 7.01 -20.19 11.52
N ASP A 563 6.95 -18.97 12.06
CA ASP A 563 5.75 -18.41 12.70
C ASP A 563 5.82 -16.87 12.68
N ILE A 564 4.67 -16.21 12.67
CA ILE A 564 4.53 -14.74 12.67
C ILE A 564 5.18 -14.06 13.89
N TYR A 565 5.35 -14.79 15.00
CA TYR A 565 5.87 -14.20 16.23
C TYR A 565 7.39 -14.02 16.25
N PHE A 566 8.14 -14.71 15.37
CA PHE A 566 9.60 -14.72 15.41
C PHE A 566 10.25 -13.57 14.62
N PRO A 567 11.39 -13.03 15.08
CA PRO A 567 12.25 -13.52 16.16
C PRO A 567 11.74 -13.16 17.57
N ALA A 568 11.86 -14.11 18.51
CA ALA A 568 11.39 -13.93 19.89
C ALA A 568 12.17 -14.80 20.87
N VAL A 569 12.04 -14.52 22.17
CA VAL A 569 12.59 -15.34 23.27
C VAL A 569 11.46 -15.88 24.14
N SER A 570 11.51 -17.18 24.46
CA SER A 570 10.62 -17.80 25.45
C SER A 570 11.07 -17.39 26.85
N ARG A 571 10.16 -16.86 27.65
CA ARG A 571 10.50 -16.43 29.03
C ARG A 571 10.81 -17.62 29.94
N LYS A 572 10.09 -18.72 29.75
CA LYS A 572 10.18 -19.90 30.63
C LYS A 572 11.54 -20.59 30.50
N ASP A 573 12.01 -20.73 29.26
CA ASP A 573 13.18 -21.56 28.94
C ASP A 573 14.36 -20.73 28.44
N SER A 574 14.19 -19.41 28.26
CA SER A 574 15.20 -18.50 27.69
C SER A 574 15.74 -19.00 26.34
N ILE A 575 14.90 -19.69 25.57
CA ILE A 575 15.18 -20.16 24.22
C ILE A 575 14.90 -19.02 23.24
N CYS A 576 15.91 -18.63 22.47
CA CYS A 576 15.76 -17.63 21.42
C CYS A 576 15.42 -18.31 20.10
N THR A 577 14.29 -17.94 19.50
CA THR A 577 13.86 -18.48 18.22
C THR A 577 14.01 -17.45 17.14
N LEU A 578 14.72 -17.84 16.09
CA LEU A 578 14.88 -17.06 14.87
C LEU A 578 13.79 -17.45 13.88
N GLN A 579 13.38 -16.49 13.06
CA GLN A 579 12.47 -16.74 11.94
C GLN A 579 13.16 -17.62 10.90
N LYS A 580 12.51 -18.72 10.51
CA LYS A 580 12.96 -19.62 9.44
C LYS A 580 12.47 -19.14 8.07
N GLU A 581 11.27 -18.58 7.99
CA GLU A 581 10.64 -18.15 6.74
C GLU A 581 10.46 -16.64 6.74
N SER A 582 11.24 -15.93 5.92
CA SER A 582 11.24 -14.47 5.94
C SER A 582 9.92 -13.83 5.54
N ALA A 583 9.12 -14.51 4.72
CA ALA A 583 7.79 -14.04 4.34
C ALA A 583 6.81 -13.99 5.53
N LEU A 584 7.17 -14.59 6.67
CA LEU A 584 6.39 -14.57 7.92
C LEU A 584 6.81 -13.46 8.91
N PHE A 585 7.78 -12.60 8.57
CA PHE A 585 8.06 -11.44 9.42
C PHE A 585 6.83 -10.53 9.55
N SER A 586 6.53 -10.09 10.78
CA SER A 586 5.36 -9.25 11.02
C SER A 586 5.53 -8.31 12.21
N CYS A 587 5.01 -7.09 12.06
CA CYS A 587 4.82 -6.11 13.11
C CYS A 587 3.60 -6.45 13.99
N ALA A 588 2.59 -7.15 13.44
CA ALA A 588 1.43 -7.64 14.16
C ALA A 588 1.73 -8.95 14.91
N GLY A 589 0.80 -9.36 15.78
CA GLY A 589 0.91 -10.60 16.56
C GLY A 589 1.49 -10.37 17.95
N ALA A 590 0.72 -10.75 18.96
CA ALA A 590 1.08 -10.77 20.36
C ALA A 590 0.96 -12.21 20.87
N HIS A 591 1.88 -12.64 21.73
CA HIS A 591 1.90 -14.01 22.23
C HIS A 591 2.09 -14.04 23.76
N PRO A 592 1.38 -14.90 24.50
CA PRO A 592 1.46 -14.95 25.97
C PRO A 592 2.81 -15.44 26.51
N SER A 593 3.44 -16.42 25.86
CA SER A 593 4.68 -17.04 26.35
C SER A 593 5.98 -16.48 25.75
N TRP A 594 5.90 -15.53 24.82
CA TRP A 594 7.04 -15.08 24.03
C TRP A 594 7.20 -13.57 24.07
N GLN A 595 8.43 -13.12 24.26
CA GLN A 595 8.82 -11.73 24.13
C GLN A 595 9.45 -11.51 22.75
N ARG A 596 8.81 -10.67 21.94
CA ARG A 596 9.20 -10.46 20.55
C ARG A 596 10.33 -9.46 20.45
N LEU A 597 11.30 -9.75 19.59
CA LEU A 597 12.35 -8.80 19.25
C LEU A 597 11.86 -7.97 18.06
N CYS A 598 11.80 -6.65 18.25
CA CYS A 598 11.11 -5.74 17.34
C CYS A 598 12.06 -4.68 16.78
N ALA A 599 12.05 -4.50 15.45
CA ALA A 599 12.71 -3.36 14.83
C ALA A 599 11.75 -2.20 14.66
N CYS A 600 12.17 -1.07 15.22
CA CYS A 600 11.47 0.19 15.16
C CYS A 600 12.29 1.23 14.39
N ARG A 601 11.61 2.24 13.87
CA ARG A 601 12.19 3.44 13.27
C ARG A 601 11.52 4.69 13.83
N THR A 602 12.19 5.83 13.68
CA THR A 602 11.55 7.13 13.90
C THR A 602 10.50 7.39 12.82
N PHE A 603 9.75 8.47 12.96
CA PHE A 603 8.89 8.98 11.90
C PHE A 603 8.90 10.51 11.91
N VAL A 604 8.47 11.14 10.83
CA VAL A 604 8.23 12.58 10.77
C VAL A 604 6.81 12.84 11.29
N PRO A 605 6.62 13.73 12.29
CA PRO A 605 5.28 14.09 12.76
C PRO A 605 4.37 14.50 11.61
N GLU A 606 3.14 13.97 11.61
CA GLU A 606 2.16 14.15 10.51
C GLU A 606 2.65 13.67 9.13
N GLN A 607 3.65 12.81 9.08
CA GLN A 607 4.13 12.15 7.88
C GLN A 607 4.72 10.78 8.26
N VAL A 608 3.89 9.93 8.86
CA VAL A 608 4.33 8.70 9.53
C VAL A 608 5.00 7.66 8.60
N ALA A 609 4.71 7.72 7.30
CA ALA A 609 5.36 6.89 6.28
C ALA A 609 6.85 7.20 6.11
N LEU A 610 7.30 8.40 6.47
CA LEU A 610 8.69 8.84 6.34
C LEU A 610 9.35 8.93 7.70
N CYS A 611 10.66 8.69 7.75
CA CYS A 611 11.43 8.79 8.98
C CYS A 611 12.57 9.80 8.92
N HIS A 612 12.98 10.26 10.09
CA HIS A 612 13.98 11.30 10.23
C HIS A 612 15.35 10.77 9.80
N ARG A 613 15.94 11.40 8.78
CA ARG A 613 17.31 11.11 8.28
C ARG A 613 17.53 9.65 7.87
N CYS A 614 16.50 9.02 7.31
CA CYS A 614 16.55 7.60 6.98
C CYS A 614 17.02 7.27 5.57
N TYR A 615 17.18 8.26 4.69
CA TYR A 615 17.62 8.10 3.31
C TYR A 615 18.75 9.09 3.00
#